data_AF-A0A5J5JUX0-F1
#
_entry.id   AF-A0A5J5JUX0-F1
#
_cell.length_a   1.000
_cell.length_b   1.000
_cell.length_c   1.000
_cell.angle_alpha   90.00
_cell.angle_beta   90.00
_cell.angle_gamma   90.00
#
_symmetry.space_group_name_H-M   'P 1'
#
loop_
_entity.id
_entity.type
_entity.pdbx_description
1 polymer ?
#
loop_
_entity_poly.entity_id
_entity_poly.type
_entity_poly.pdbx_seq_one_letter_code
_entity_poly.pdbx_strand_id
1 'polypeptide(L)'
;MNGRRSWWPLLVAVAVVAALAVAVSMVGHVLDPDDPVNRADLGSLVLAALAFATPVVLWARRRATPAPPAGEEIVATAKTTLTGLVAEQWRTEATIRSLGDPEPIPISWHLTDDPGLMDHPRLIGHQPLTFTGTSDRMLRLVESFRALHRRRLVITGGPGSGKTTLAVQLLLHLADDHRPEEPVPVLFTIAGWDTSVHPRLHDWLATRLAQDYPALTAYGPDAARTLVDRGHVLPILDGLDELPGDARAAAIAALNASLADRDQFILTSRTGELAAALDQAGDVLTAAAVIAPRPLTPQAAAGYVRTCLPPRPRHDWTPVIEALENADRPGLAEVPSTALGLWLIRTVYITPTTDPAPLTGPLADEPGRLRAHLLDHLIPAAIHARPPTRDPAEHFRPRHAWDPDQARHYLAYLARQLTAHDTRDLAWWHLANLTSTPAQQRRTARVFGLVFGLVFGLVFGLVVGLGSGLTGGLMFGLTGGLVVGLVVGHVTQQ
;
A
#
# COMPACT_ATOMS: atom_id res chain seq x y z
N MET A 1 -18.83 23.17 1.61
CA MET A 1 -19.80 23.03 2.71
C MET A 1 -21.01 22.22 2.24
N ASN A 2 -21.16 21.01 2.75
CA ASN A 2 -22.44 20.31 2.97
C ASN A 2 -22.11 19.02 3.73
N GLY A 3 -21.84 19.16 5.03
CA GLY A 3 -21.76 18.04 5.95
C GLY A 3 -23.16 17.47 6.14
N ARG A 4 -23.61 16.63 5.18
CA ARG A 4 -24.82 15.84 5.36
C ARG A 4 -24.60 14.96 6.59
N ARG A 5 -25.26 15.30 7.70
CA ARG A 5 -25.39 14.43 8.88
C ARG A 5 -25.74 13.04 8.37
N SER A 6 -24.91 12.04 8.66
CA SER A 6 -25.25 10.67 8.33
C SER A 6 -26.28 10.20 9.36
N TRP A 7 -27.56 10.20 8.99
CA TRP A 7 -28.67 9.78 9.87
C TRP A 7 -28.85 8.25 9.89
N TRP A 8 -28.23 7.54 8.95
CA TRP A 8 -28.33 6.09 8.84
C TRP A 8 -27.83 5.31 10.08
N PRO A 9 -26.78 5.71 10.83
CA PRO A 9 -26.37 5.00 12.04
C PRO A 9 -27.43 5.11 13.15
N LEU A 10 -28.11 6.26 13.22
CA LEU A 10 -29.22 6.48 14.14
C LEU A 10 -30.44 5.63 13.75
N LEU A 11 -30.74 5.51 12.45
CA LEU A 11 -31.80 4.63 11.96
C LEU A 11 -31.53 3.15 12.30
N VAL A 12 -30.28 2.69 12.15
CA VAL A 12 -29.86 1.34 12.54
C VAL A 12 -30.02 1.12 14.05
N ALA A 13 -29.61 2.08 14.88
CA ALA A 13 -29.80 1.97 16.32
C ALA A 13 -31.28 1.94 16.72
N VAL A 14 -32.13 2.77 16.09
CA VAL A 14 -33.58 2.75 16.33
C VAL A 14 -34.19 1.41 15.94
N ALA A 15 -33.79 0.84 14.80
CA ALA A 15 -34.27 -0.46 14.35
C ALA A 15 -33.87 -1.60 15.31
N VAL A 16 -32.63 -1.61 15.79
CA VAL A 16 -32.14 -2.61 16.76
C VAL A 16 -32.87 -2.49 18.10
N VAL A 17 -33.05 -1.28 18.61
CA VAL A 17 -33.79 -1.04 19.87
C VAL A 17 -35.26 -1.45 19.72
N ALA A 18 -35.91 -1.13 18.60
CA ALA A 18 -37.28 -1.53 18.32
C ALA A 18 -37.42 -3.07 18.24
N ALA A 19 -36.50 -3.75 17.57
CA ALA A 19 -36.49 -5.21 17.49
C ALA A 19 -36.31 -5.87 18.87
N LEU A 20 -35.42 -5.34 19.71
CA LEU A 20 -35.25 -5.80 21.08
C LEU A 20 -36.49 -5.57 21.94
N ALA A 21 -37.15 -4.42 21.79
CA ALA A 21 -38.39 -4.12 22.51
C ALA A 21 -39.54 -5.06 22.10
N VAL A 22 -39.67 -5.36 20.80
CA VAL A 22 -40.64 -6.34 20.28
C VAL A 22 -40.33 -7.74 20.80
N ALA A 23 -39.07 -8.15 20.83
CA ALA A 23 -38.66 -9.45 21.37
C ALA A 23 -38.99 -9.58 22.86
N VAL A 24 -38.68 -8.56 23.67
CA VAL A 24 -39.04 -8.50 25.09
C VAL A 24 -40.55 -8.54 25.28
N SER A 25 -41.32 -7.81 24.47
CA SER A 25 -42.78 -7.79 24.52
C SER A 25 -43.42 -9.12 24.13
N MET A 26 -42.93 -9.78 23.07
CA MET A 26 -43.41 -11.11 22.67
C MET A 26 -43.16 -12.14 23.76
N VAL A 27 -41.98 -12.15 24.37
CA VAL A 27 -41.66 -13.06 25.48
C VAL A 27 -42.53 -12.76 26.69
N GLY A 28 -42.75 -11.47 27.01
CA GLY A 28 -43.63 -11.06 28.11
C GLY A 28 -45.10 -11.46 27.93
N HIS A 29 -45.60 -11.57 26.68
CA HIS A 29 -46.96 -12.04 26.41
C HIS A 29 -47.13 -13.56 26.51
N VAL A 30 -46.04 -14.32 26.45
CA VAL A 30 -46.06 -15.79 26.52
C VAL A 30 -45.86 -16.30 27.96
N LEU A 31 -45.29 -15.47 28.84
CA LEU A 31 -45.01 -15.81 30.23
C LEU A 31 -46.20 -15.51 31.15
N ASP A 32 -46.47 -16.43 32.08
CA ASP A 32 -47.54 -16.29 33.09
C ASP A 32 -47.13 -15.25 34.15
N PRO A 33 -47.87 -14.13 34.33
CA PRO A 33 -47.48 -13.03 35.22
C PRO A 33 -47.44 -13.40 36.71
N ASP A 34 -48.15 -14.45 37.11
CA ASP A 34 -48.28 -14.85 38.53
C ASP A 34 -47.11 -15.74 39.01
N ASP A 35 -46.25 -16.21 38.11
CA ASP A 35 -45.06 -17.00 38.46
C ASP A 35 -43.86 -16.10 38.83
N PRO A 36 -43.32 -16.20 40.07
CA PRO A 36 -42.14 -15.45 40.48
C PRO A 36 -40.87 -15.76 39.66
N VAL A 37 -40.75 -16.94 39.05
CA VAL A 37 -39.62 -17.31 38.17
C VAL A 37 -39.71 -16.54 36.85
N ASN A 38 -40.91 -16.46 36.25
CA ASN A 38 -41.15 -15.71 35.02
C ASN A 38 -40.86 -14.20 35.16
N ARG A 39 -41.07 -13.62 36.35
CA ARG A 39 -40.72 -12.21 36.62
C ARG A 39 -39.22 -11.97 36.67
N ALA A 40 -38.44 -12.91 37.21
CA ALA A 40 -36.99 -12.84 37.23
C ALA A 40 -36.40 -12.98 35.81
N ASP A 41 -36.98 -13.86 34.99
CA ASP A 41 -36.57 -14.08 33.60
C ASP A 41 -36.92 -12.90 32.68
N LEU A 42 -38.06 -12.25 32.87
CA LEU A 42 -38.37 -10.97 32.21
C LEU A 42 -37.38 -9.87 32.60
N GLY A 43 -37.00 -9.80 33.88
CA GLY A 43 -36.01 -8.84 34.36
C GLY A 43 -34.63 -9.05 33.75
N SER A 44 -34.18 -10.31 33.63
CA SER A 44 -32.90 -10.65 33.02
C SER A 44 -32.88 -10.37 31.51
N LEU A 45 -34.00 -10.62 30.81
CA LEU A 45 -34.17 -10.33 29.39
C LEU A 45 -34.11 -8.82 29.09
N VAL A 46 -34.76 -7.99 29.92
CA VAL A 46 -34.69 -6.52 29.80
C VAL A 46 -33.26 -6.03 30.03
N LEU A 47 -32.56 -6.58 31.02
CA LEU A 47 -31.15 -6.28 31.31
C LEU A 47 -30.24 -6.66 30.13
N ALA A 48 -30.43 -7.84 29.53
CA ALA A 48 -29.68 -8.29 28.37
C ALA A 48 -29.96 -7.41 27.14
N ALA A 49 -31.22 -7.04 26.90
CA ALA A 49 -31.60 -6.13 25.82
C ALA A 49 -30.97 -4.75 25.99
N LEU A 50 -30.94 -4.20 27.21
CA LEU A 50 -30.27 -2.94 27.51
C LEU A 50 -28.75 -3.05 27.34
N ALA A 51 -28.14 -4.13 27.81
CA ALA A 51 -26.70 -4.38 27.64
C ALA A 51 -26.31 -4.47 26.17
N PHE A 52 -27.17 -5.01 25.30
CA PHE A 52 -26.95 -5.09 23.85
C PHE A 52 -27.26 -3.77 23.11
N ALA A 53 -28.32 -3.06 23.51
CA ALA A 53 -28.72 -1.78 22.92
C ALA A 53 -27.71 -0.66 23.21
N THR A 54 -27.11 -0.66 24.40
CA THR A 54 -26.21 0.42 24.85
C THR A 54 -24.98 0.61 23.95
N PRO A 55 -24.19 -0.42 23.59
CA PRO A 55 -23.08 -0.29 22.63
C PRO A 55 -23.53 0.20 21.26
N VAL A 56 -24.67 -0.28 20.75
CA VAL A 56 -25.20 0.07 19.42
C VAL A 56 -25.63 1.54 19.39
N VAL A 57 -26.30 2.02 20.44
CA VAL A 57 -26.70 3.43 20.58
C VAL A 57 -25.47 4.32 20.76
N LEU A 58 -24.48 3.90 21.56
CA LEU A 58 -23.22 4.64 21.73
C LEU A 58 -22.42 4.72 20.44
N TRP A 59 -22.35 3.63 19.67
CA TRP A 59 -21.73 3.58 18.34
C TRP A 59 -22.44 4.53 17.36
N ALA A 60 -23.77 4.47 17.31
CA ALA A 60 -24.57 5.32 16.44
C ALA A 60 -24.44 6.80 16.80
N ARG A 61 -24.43 7.14 18.09
CA ARG A 61 -24.19 8.50 18.57
C ARG A 61 -22.81 9.00 18.16
N ARG A 62 -21.75 8.23 18.42
CA ARG A 62 -20.37 8.59 18.02
C ARG A 62 -20.23 8.84 16.52
N ARG A 63 -20.94 8.06 15.69
CA ARG A 63 -20.95 8.22 14.22
C ARG A 63 -21.82 9.38 13.73
N ALA A 64 -22.86 9.76 14.49
CA ALA A 64 -23.80 10.81 14.11
C ALA A 64 -23.43 12.21 14.62
N THR A 65 -22.69 12.30 15.74
CA THR A 65 -22.10 13.56 16.21
C THR A 65 -20.80 13.82 15.46
N PRO A 66 -20.73 14.82 14.56
CA PRO A 66 -19.44 15.25 14.03
C PRO A 66 -18.57 15.69 15.20
N ALA A 67 -17.32 15.21 15.25
CA ALA A 67 -16.36 15.69 16.24
C ALA A 67 -16.23 17.21 16.08
N PRO A 68 -16.10 17.97 17.19
CA PRO A 68 -15.71 19.37 17.08
C PRO A 68 -14.41 19.44 16.26
N PRO A 69 -14.25 20.44 15.37
CA PRO A 69 -13.04 20.56 14.57
C PRO A 69 -11.84 20.52 15.51
N ALA A 70 -10.89 19.63 15.23
CA ALA A 70 -9.67 19.53 16.00
C ALA A 70 -9.05 20.92 16.11
N GLY A 71 -8.77 21.35 17.35
CA GLY A 71 -8.10 22.63 17.59
C GLY A 71 -6.79 22.69 16.80
N GLU A 72 -6.37 23.88 16.38
CA GLU A 72 -5.16 24.05 15.56
C GLU A 72 -3.93 23.38 16.19
N GLU A 73 -3.83 23.40 17.51
CA GLU A 73 -2.77 22.72 18.27
C GLU A 73 -2.79 21.18 18.10
N ILE A 74 -3.97 20.56 18.09
CA ILE A 74 -4.12 19.11 17.88
C ILE A 74 -3.70 18.75 16.46
N VAL A 75 -4.08 19.55 15.47
CA VAL A 75 -3.71 19.33 14.06
C VAL A 75 -2.21 19.51 13.87
N ALA A 76 -1.61 20.53 14.48
CA ALA A 76 -0.16 20.75 14.45
C ALA A 76 0.59 19.58 15.10
N THR A 77 0.10 19.06 16.22
CA THR A 77 0.70 17.91 16.91
C THR A 77 0.56 16.64 16.08
N ALA A 78 -0.62 16.39 15.50
CA ALA A 78 -0.86 15.25 14.61
C ALA A 78 0.05 15.30 13.37
N LYS A 79 0.27 16.49 12.81
CA LYS A 79 1.20 16.71 11.70
C LYS A 79 2.63 16.36 12.10
N THR A 80 3.12 16.87 13.24
CA THR A 80 4.47 16.56 13.75
C THR A 80 4.65 15.07 13.99
N THR A 81 3.66 14.40 14.57
CA THR A 81 3.68 12.95 14.76
C THR A 81 3.74 12.21 13.42
N LEU A 82 2.95 12.62 12.42
CA LEU A 82 3.01 12.05 11.08
C LEU A 82 4.40 12.21 10.45
N THR A 83 5.02 13.39 10.56
CA THR A 83 6.38 13.64 10.04
C THR A 83 7.38 12.65 10.65
N GLY A 84 7.34 12.43 11.97
CA GLY A 84 8.22 11.48 12.65
C GLY A 84 8.02 10.04 12.15
N LEU A 85 6.77 9.58 12.10
CA LEU A 85 6.43 8.22 11.66
C LEU A 85 6.85 7.94 10.21
N VAL A 86 6.56 8.88 9.31
CA VAL A 86 6.93 8.79 7.89
C VAL A 86 8.45 8.71 7.74
N ALA A 87 9.18 9.60 8.41
CA ALA A 87 10.64 9.64 8.31
C ALA A 87 11.28 8.35 8.85
N GLU A 88 10.82 7.84 9.99
CA GLU A 88 11.31 6.57 10.56
C GLU A 88 11.05 5.38 9.63
N GLN A 89 9.81 5.26 9.12
CA GLN A 89 9.40 4.18 8.22
C GLN A 89 10.27 4.18 6.95
N TRP A 90 10.41 5.32 6.29
CA TRP A 90 11.09 5.38 4.99
C TRP A 90 12.62 5.35 5.10
N ARG A 91 13.21 5.79 6.21
CA ARG A 91 14.66 5.58 6.46
C ARG A 91 14.97 4.10 6.66
N THR A 92 14.09 3.39 7.37
CA THR A 92 14.18 1.94 7.54
C THR A 92 14.07 1.25 6.19
N GLU A 93 13.07 1.59 5.39
CA GLU A 93 12.87 1.02 4.05
C GLU A 93 14.04 1.32 3.09
N ALA A 94 14.57 2.54 3.10
CA ALA A 94 15.72 2.91 2.28
C ALA A 94 17.00 2.15 2.65
N THR A 95 17.19 1.87 3.94
CA THR A 95 18.27 1.02 4.44
C THR A 95 18.11 -0.41 3.95
N ILE A 96 16.91 -0.98 4.04
CA ILE A 96 16.59 -2.34 3.56
C ILE A 96 16.82 -2.45 2.06
N ARG A 97 16.54 -1.39 1.29
CA ARG A 97 16.74 -1.33 -0.16
C ARG A 97 18.16 -0.92 -0.57
N SER A 98 19.05 -0.64 0.39
CA SER A 98 20.42 -0.15 0.15
C SER A 98 20.47 1.07 -0.78
N LEU A 99 19.49 1.99 -0.67
CA LEU A 99 19.38 3.14 -1.59
C LEU A 99 20.49 4.18 -1.41
N GLY A 100 21.11 4.23 -0.24
CA GLY A 100 22.18 5.16 0.11
C GLY A 100 23.56 4.52 0.32
N ASP A 101 23.70 3.21 0.09
CA ASP A 101 24.96 2.49 0.27
C ASP A 101 25.42 1.93 -1.09
N PRO A 102 26.68 2.12 -1.54
CA PRO A 102 27.61 3.12 -1.02
C PRO A 102 27.16 4.55 -1.35
N GLU A 103 26.41 4.71 -2.44
CA GLU A 103 25.75 5.93 -2.87
C GLU A 103 24.54 5.57 -3.78
N PRO A 104 23.57 6.49 -3.97
CA PRO A 104 22.53 6.33 -4.96
C PRO A 104 23.05 6.09 -6.39
N ILE A 105 22.32 5.30 -7.18
CA ILE A 105 22.60 5.18 -8.62
C ILE A 105 22.37 6.56 -9.27
N PRO A 106 23.34 7.13 -10.03
CA PRO A 106 23.29 8.50 -10.51
C PRO A 106 22.41 8.67 -11.77
N ILE A 107 21.12 8.35 -11.66
CA ILE A 107 20.15 8.55 -12.75
C ILE A 107 19.94 10.04 -12.97
N SER A 108 20.08 10.50 -14.21
CA SER A 108 19.79 11.88 -14.60
C SER A 108 18.32 12.03 -14.97
N TRP A 109 17.65 12.99 -14.34
CA TRP A 109 16.26 13.33 -14.55
C TRP A 109 16.14 14.70 -15.21
N HIS A 110 15.25 14.80 -16.18
CA HIS A 110 15.01 16.01 -16.97
C HIS A 110 13.51 16.16 -17.26
N LEU A 111 13.06 17.36 -17.58
CA LEU A 111 11.74 17.56 -18.19
C LEU A 111 11.62 16.68 -19.43
N THR A 112 10.44 16.07 -19.62
CA THR A 112 10.19 15.27 -20.82
C THR A 112 10.27 16.13 -22.08
N ASP A 113 10.80 15.54 -23.16
CA ASP A 113 10.83 16.16 -24.48
C ASP A 113 9.46 16.07 -25.19
N ASP A 114 8.53 15.28 -24.64
CA ASP A 114 7.16 15.13 -25.15
C ASP A 114 6.22 16.19 -24.55
N PRO A 115 5.83 17.24 -25.31
CA PRO A 115 4.96 18.29 -24.82
C PRO A 115 3.53 17.80 -24.57
N GLY A 116 3.11 16.66 -25.13
CA GLY A 116 1.78 16.08 -24.91
C GLY A 116 1.57 15.51 -23.51
N LEU A 117 2.65 15.33 -22.73
CA LEU A 117 2.57 14.82 -21.36
C LEU A 117 2.51 15.92 -20.31
N MET A 118 2.84 17.17 -20.67
CA MET A 118 2.95 18.30 -19.74
C MET A 118 1.91 19.37 -20.03
N ASP A 119 1.51 20.09 -18.98
CA ASP A 119 0.73 21.31 -19.16
C ASP A 119 1.61 22.46 -19.71
N HIS A 120 0.97 23.58 -20.03
CA HIS A 120 1.63 24.76 -20.54
C HIS A 120 2.71 25.27 -19.56
N PRO A 121 3.93 25.58 -20.03
CA PRO A 121 5.05 25.98 -19.15
C PRO A 121 4.73 27.15 -18.20
N ARG A 122 3.85 28.08 -18.61
CA ARG A 122 3.38 29.22 -17.79
C ARG A 122 2.56 28.81 -16.56
N LEU A 123 1.86 27.67 -16.62
CA LEU A 123 1.07 27.13 -15.51
C LEU A 123 1.95 26.32 -14.55
N ILE A 124 3.02 25.72 -15.08
CA ILE A 124 3.94 24.86 -14.33
C ILE A 124 4.90 25.67 -13.46
N GLY A 125 5.60 26.66 -14.04
CA GLY A 125 6.70 27.35 -13.36
C GLY A 125 7.12 28.67 -14.01
N HIS A 126 8.02 29.40 -13.35
CA HIS A 126 8.66 30.59 -13.91
C HIS A 126 9.52 30.21 -15.14
N GLN A 127 9.61 31.13 -16.10
CA GLN A 127 10.36 30.92 -17.34
C GLN A 127 11.80 31.47 -17.23
N PRO A 128 12.81 30.78 -17.79
CA PRO A 128 12.71 29.49 -18.48
C PRO A 128 12.47 28.33 -17.50
N LEU A 129 11.55 27.41 -17.86
CA LEU A 129 11.27 26.24 -17.04
C LEU A 129 12.44 25.25 -17.15
N THR A 130 13.19 25.07 -16.06
CA THR A 130 14.26 24.07 -15.98
C THR A 130 14.02 23.13 -14.82
N PHE A 131 14.01 21.83 -15.11
CA PHE A 131 14.01 20.78 -14.09
C PHE A 131 15.03 19.74 -14.51
N THR A 132 16.22 19.79 -13.92
CA THR A 132 17.30 18.84 -14.19
C THR A 132 18.03 18.51 -12.91
N GLY A 133 18.30 17.23 -12.69
CA GLY A 133 19.07 16.78 -11.54
C GLY A 133 19.49 15.33 -11.66
N THR A 134 20.27 14.87 -10.70
CA THR A 134 20.73 13.49 -10.62
C THR A 134 20.36 12.89 -9.27
N SER A 135 20.05 11.60 -9.22
CA SER A 135 19.59 10.91 -8.01
C SER A 135 20.63 10.84 -6.87
N ASP A 136 21.91 11.04 -7.18
CA ASP A 136 23.01 11.21 -6.21
C ASP A 136 23.12 12.66 -5.67
N ARG A 137 22.38 13.62 -6.25
CA ARG A 137 22.38 15.05 -5.90
C ARG A 137 20.96 15.57 -5.72
N MET A 138 20.25 15.00 -4.75
CA MET A 138 18.83 15.22 -4.52
C MET A 138 18.43 16.66 -4.18
N LEU A 139 19.32 17.47 -3.58
CA LEU A 139 19.01 18.86 -3.20
C LEU A 139 18.47 19.68 -4.39
N ARG A 140 19.08 19.54 -5.58
CA ARG A 140 18.62 20.26 -6.79
C ARG A 140 17.24 19.83 -7.25
N LEU A 141 16.90 18.55 -7.11
CA LEU A 141 15.59 18.02 -7.48
C LEU A 141 14.51 18.50 -6.50
N VAL A 142 14.82 18.56 -5.21
CA VAL A 142 13.94 19.12 -4.17
C VAL A 142 13.70 20.62 -4.39
N GLU A 143 14.75 21.39 -4.67
CA GLU A 143 14.64 22.82 -4.98
C GLU A 143 13.81 23.05 -6.25
N SER A 144 14.06 22.28 -7.31
CA SER A 144 13.30 22.36 -8.57
C SER A 144 11.83 22.04 -8.34
N PHE A 145 11.51 21.03 -7.53
CA PHE A 145 10.14 20.70 -7.14
C PHE A 145 9.48 21.85 -6.35
N ARG A 146 10.16 22.41 -5.35
CA ARG A 146 9.66 23.54 -4.55
C ARG A 146 9.43 24.81 -5.37
N ALA A 147 10.18 24.98 -6.46
CA ALA A 147 10.08 26.13 -7.37
C ALA A 147 8.91 26.03 -8.37
N LEU A 148 8.26 24.88 -8.52
CA LEU A 148 7.03 24.75 -9.32
C LEU A 148 5.89 25.54 -8.68
N HIS A 149 5.07 26.23 -9.46
CA HIS A 149 3.99 27.09 -8.95
C HIS A 149 3.02 26.34 -8.04
N ARG A 150 2.61 25.14 -8.45
CA ARG A 150 1.66 24.28 -7.72
C ARG A 150 2.31 23.05 -7.10
N ARG A 151 3.64 22.85 -7.27
CA ARG A 151 4.38 21.68 -6.76
C ARG A 151 3.71 20.35 -7.17
N ARG A 152 3.35 20.27 -8.45
CA ARG A 152 2.77 19.07 -9.08
C ARG A 152 3.80 18.48 -10.01
N LEU A 153 4.23 17.26 -9.71
CA LEU A 153 5.30 16.58 -10.43
C LEU A 153 4.85 15.18 -10.84
N VAL A 154 5.10 14.81 -12.09
CA VAL A 154 4.95 13.44 -12.57
C VAL A 154 6.32 12.89 -12.93
N ILE A 155 6.68 11.76 -12.35
CA ILE A 155 7.91 11.03 -12.59
C ILE A 155 7.58 9.87 -13.53
N THR A 156 8.03 9.96 -14.77
CA THR A 156 7.79 8.94 -15.80
C THR A 156 9.04 8.10 -16.07
N GLY A 157 8.94 7.11 -16.95
CA GLY A 157 10.06 6.28 -17.37
C GLY A 157 9.70 4.81 -17.55
N GLY A 158 10.57 4.09 -18.25
CA GLY A 158 10.39 2.66 -18.52
C GLY A 158 10.45 1.77 -17.26
N PRO A 159 10.22 0.46 -17.42
CA PRO A 159 10.42 -0.50 -16.34
C PRO A 159 11.86 -0.46 -15.80
N GLY A 160 12.02 -0.48 -14.48
CA GLY A 160 13.34 -0.51 -13.86
C GLY A 160 14.15 0.79 -13.95
N SER A 161 13.54 1.92 -14.36
CA SER A 161 14.23 3.20 -14.50
C SER A 161 14.49 3.94 -13.18
N GLY A 162 13.95 3.44 -12.06
CA GLY A 162 14.13 4.04 -10.73
C GLY A 162 13.09 5.07 -10.31
N LYS A 163 11.87 5.05 -10.89
CA LYS A 163 10.78 5.99 -10.53
C LYS A 163 10.42 5.98 -9.05
N THR A 164 10.07 4.81 -8.51
CA THR A 164 9.79 4.62 -7.08
C THR A 164 11.00 4.98 -6.22
N THR A 165 12.21 4.64 -6.67
CA THR A 165 13.45 5.02 -5.96
C THR A 165 13.59 6.54 -5.87
N LEU A 166 13.38 7.27 -6.97
CA LEU A 166 13.40 8.74 -6.95
C LEU A 166 12.29 9.30 -6.04
N ALA A 167 11.08 8.74 -6.09
CA ALA A 167 9.97 9.18 -5.26
C ALA A 167 10.28 9.02 -3.76
N VAL A 168 10.87 7.89 -3.36
CA VAL A 168 11.33 7.64 -1.98
C VAL A 168 12.48 8.58 -1.60
N GLN A 169 13.43 8.83 -2.50
CA GLN A 169 14.52 9.78 -2.25
C GLN A 169 14.00 11.21 -2.07
N LEU A 170 13.03 11.65 -2.90
CA LEU A 170 12.36 12.94 -2.73
C LEU A 170 11.63 13.01 -1.39
N LEU A 171 10.88 11.97 -1.03
CA LEU A 171 10.21 11.87 0.27
C LEU A 171 11.18 12.09 1.41
N LEU A 172 12.29 11.35 1.44
CA LEU A 172 13.28 11.42 2.50
C LEU A 172 13.90 12.80 2.62
N HIS A 173 14.31 13.42 1.50
CA HIS A 173 14.92 14.75 1.53
C HIS A 173 13.90 15.84 1.90
N LEU A 174 12.64 15.71 1.48
CA LEU A 174 11.56 16.63 1.89
C LEU A 174 11.17 16.45 3.37
N ALA A 175 11.33 15.25 3.93
CA ALA A 175 11.09 14.96 5.34
C ALA A 175 12.26 15.40 6.23
N ASP A 176 13.51 15.25 5.76
CA ASP A 176 14.72 15.66 6.48
C ASP A 176 14.90 17.18 6.50
N ASP A 177 14.66 17.85 5.37
CA ASP A 177 14.65 19.32 5.26
C ASP A 177 13.22 19.87 5.36
N HIS A 178 12.41 19.30 6.26
CA HIS A 178 11.01 19.69 6.42
C HIS A 178 10.87 21.08 7.03
N ARG A 179 10.12 21.96 6.36
CA ARG A 179 9.79 23.29 6.87
C ARG A 179 8.40 23.27 7.54
N PRO A 180 8.18 23.99 8.66
CA PRO A 180 6.91 23.93 9.41
C PRO A 180 5.66 24.24 8.57
N GLU A 181 5.79 25.09 7.56
CA GLU A 181 4.73 25.47 6.62
C GLU A 181 4.47 24.43 5.53
N GLU A 182 5.42 23.52 5.27
CA GLU A 182 5.32 22.54 4.19
C GLU A 182 4.44 21.35 4.58
N PRO A 183 3.71 20.76 3.65
CA PRO A 183 3.01 19.51 3.89
C PRO A 183 3.98 18.34 4.16
N VAL A 184 3.51 17.33 4.87
CA VAL A 184 4.27 16.09 5.14
C VAL A 184 4.21 15.19 3.91
N PRO A 185 5.34 14.80 3.29
CA PRO A 185 5.35 13.89 2.15
C PRO A 185 4.94 12.49 2.59
N VAL A 186 3.87 11.93 2.02
CA VAL A 186 3.41 10.58 2.34
C VAL A 186 3.27 9.79 1.05
N LEU A 187 3.93 8.63 0.97
CA LEU A 187 3.84 7.73 -0.17
C LEU A 187 2.61 6.84 -0.06
N PHE A 188 1.78 6.88 -1.09
CA PHE A 188 0.60 6.05 -1.25
C PHE A 188 0.76 5.24 -2.53
N THR A 189 0.67 3.92 -2.43
CA THR A 189 0.49 3.08 -3.62
C THR A 189 -0.89 3.37 -4.18
N ILE A 190 -0.96 3.86 -5.42
CA ILE A 190 -2.25 4.21 -6.06
C ILE A 190 -3.01 2.96 -6.53
N ALA A 191 -2.34 1.81 -6.60
CA ALA A 191 -2.97 0.52 -6.82
C ALA A 191 -4.08 0.31 -5.76
N GLY A 192 -5.31 0.11 -6.24
CA GLY A 192 -6.49 0.00 -5.37
C GLY A 192 -7.19 1.33 -5.05
N TRP A 193 -6.92 2.42 -5.78
CA TRP A 193 -7.85 3.54 -5.84
C TRP A 193 -9.02 3.22 -6.78
N ASP A 194 -10.19 3.04 -6.18
CA ASP A 194 -11.46 2.91 -6.90
C ASP A 194 -12.18 4.27 -6.90
N THR A 195 -12.24 4.91 -8.07
CA THR A 195 -12.89 6.22 -8.26
C THR A 195 -14.41 6.15 -8.17
N SER A 196 -15.02 4.96 -8.25
CA SER A 196 -16.46 4.80 -8.04
C SER A 196 -16.83 4.86 -6.56
N VAL A 197 -15.95 4.36 -5.70
CA VAL A 197 -16.10 4.41 -4.23
C VAL A 197 -15.61 5.74 -3.68
N HIS A 198 -14.48 6.24 -4.19
CA HIS A 198 -13.87 7.50 -3.80
C HIS A 198 -13.63 8.41 -5.01
N PRO A 199 -14.65 9.16 -5.46
CA PRO A 199 -14.53 10.06 -6.61
C PRO A 199 -13.56 11.24 -6.41
N ARG A 200 -13.31 11.62 -5.16
CA ARG A 200 -12.37 12.69 -4.80
C ARG A 200 -11.10 12.10 -4.20
N LEU A 201 -9.95 12.63 -4.64
CA LEU A 201 -8.64 12.22 -4.14
C LEU A 201 -8.56 12.33 -2.61
N HIS A 202 -8.98 13.46 -2.02
CA HIS A 202 -8.90 13.71 -0.58
C HIS A 202 -9.65 12.67 0.26
N ASP A 203 -10.79 12.14 -0.24
CA ASP A 203 -11.56 11.12 0.47
C ASP A 203 -10.82 9.76 0.51
N TRP A 204 -10.14 9.41 -0.58
CA TRP A 204 -9.30 8.22 -0.66
C TRP A 204 -8.04 8.36 0.21
N LEU A 205 -7.33 9.49 0.09
CA LEU A 205 -6.14 9.80 0.88
C LEU A 205 -6.41 9.78 2.39
N ALA A 206 -7.51 10.37 2.85
CA ALA A 206 -7.89 10.37 4.26
C ALA A 206 -8.10 8.95 4.79
N THR A 207 -8.71 8.08 3.98
CA THR A 207 -8.96 6.68 4.32
C THR A 207 -7.66 5.89 4.40
N ARG A 208 -6.79 6.02 3.39
CA ARG A 208 -5.49 5.36 3.35
C ARG A 208 -4.57 5.84 4.47
N LEU A 209 -4.48 7.15 4.69
CA LEU A 209 -3.66 7.72 5.76
C LEU A 209 -4.07 7.21 7.14
N ALA A 210 -5.37 7.05 7.41
CA ALA A 210 -5.86 6.50 8.67
C ALA A 210 -5.54 4.99 8.84
N GLN A 211 -5.46 4.25 7.73
CA GLN A 211 -5.09 2.83 7.71
C GLN A 211 -3.59 2.63 7.91
N ASP A 212 -2.78 3.43 7.21
CA ASP A 212 -1.32 3.31 7.18
C ASP A 212 -0.69 3.89 8.45
N TYR A 213 -1.31 4.90 9.06
CA TYR A 213 -0.86 5.54 10.30
C TYR A 213 -1.93 5.53 11.40
N PRO A 214 -2.24 4.35 12.00
CA PRO A 214 -3.27 4.23 13.05
C PRO A 214 -3.01 5.10 14.28
N ALA A 215 -1.76 5.47 14.55
CA ALA A 215 -1.37 6.37 15.63
C ALA A 215 -2.08 7.74 15.55
N LEU A 216 -2.51 8.16 14.36
CA LEU A 216 -3.25 9.41 14.18
C LEU A 216 -4.61 9.41 14.89
N THR A 217 -5.19 8.25 15.17
CA THR A 217 -6.46 8.12 15.88
C THR A 217 -6.42 8.69 17.30
N ALA A 218 -5.23 8.77 17.91
CA ALA A 218 -5.02 9.41 19.20
C ALA A 218 -5.37 10.91 19.19
N TYR A 219 -5.33 11.56 18.02
CA TYR A 219 -5.66 12.98 17.82
C TYR A 219 -7.11 13.21 17.38
N GLY A 220 -7.93 12.16 17.42
CA GLY A 220 -9.34 12.18 17.05
C GLY A 220 -9.65 11.33 15.81
N PRO A 221 -10.91 10.89 15.65
CA PRO A 221 -11.32 10.00 14.57
C PRO A 221 -11.15 10.63 13.17
N ASP A 222 -11.19 11.95 13.09
CA ASP A 222 -11.10 12.71 11.83
C ASP A 222 -9.72 13.37 11.63
N ALA A 223 -8.70 13.03 12.42
CA ALA A 223 -7.38 13.66 12.35
C ALA A 223 -6.75 13.50 10.95
N ALA A 224 -6.74 12.29 10.41
CA ALA A 224 -6.21 12.00 9.07
C ALA A 224 -6.94 12.80 7.98
N ARG A 225 -8.28 12.82 8.03
CA ARG A 225 -9.10 13.61 7.12
C ARG A 225 -8.81 15.10 7.22
N THR A 226 -8.67 15.61 8.44
CA THR A 226 -8.36 17.03 8.69
C THR A 226 -6.99 17.41 8.14
N LEU A 227 -5.98 16.55 8.28
CA LEU A 227 -4.65 16.78 7.70
C LEU A 227 -4.70 16.85 6.16
N VAL A 228 -5.44 15.95 5.53
CA VAL A 228 -5.61 15.92 4.07
C VAL A 228 -6.41 17.13 3.57
N ASP A 229 -7.59 17.38 4.13
CA ASP A 229 -8.48 18.47 3.70
C ASP A 229 -7.85 19.86 3.90
N ARG A 230 -6.92 20.02 4.86
CA ARG A 230 -6.18 21.26 5.11
C ARG A 230 -4.87 21.38 4.32
N GLY A 231 -4.54 20.40 3.47
CA GLY A 231 -3.32 20.43 2.67
C GLY A 231 -2.04 20.28 3.50
N HIS A 232 -2.10 19.59 4.64
CA HIS A 232 -0.93 19.25 5.45
C HIS A 232 -0.22 17.98 4.98
N VAL A 233 -0.71 17.34 3.92
CA VAL A 233 -0.16 16.11 3.33
C VAL A 233 0.23 16.38 1.88
N LEU A 234 1.44 15.97 1.50
CA LEU A 234 1.93 15.95 0.13
C LEU A 234 1.84 14.50 -0.34
N PRO A 235 0.80 14.13 -1.10
CA PRO A 235 0.67 12.77 -1.60
C PRO A 235 1.74 12.48 -2.66
N ILE A 236 2.50 11.42 -2.43
CA ILE A 236 3.39 10.79 -3.41
C ILE A 236 2.67 9.52 -3.88
N LEU A 237 1.98 9.62 -4.99
CA LEU A 237 1.17 8.57 -5.60
C LEU A 237 2.06 7.67 -6.45
N ASP A 238 2.41 6.49 -5.95
CA ASP A 238 3.29 5.55 -6.66
C ASP A 238 2.48 4.53 -7.46
N GLY A 239 2.76 4.41 -8.76
CA GLY A 239 2.31 3.30 -9.61
C GLY A 239 0.99 3.51 -10.35
N LEU A 240 0.75 4.66 -11.01
CA LEU A 240 -0.47 4.83 -11.83
C LEU A 240 -0.61 3.71 -12.88
N ASP A 241 0.50 3.23 -13.43
CA ASP A 241 0.54 2.13 -14.40
C ASP A 241 0.12 0.76 -13.84
N GLU A 242 -0.13 0.66 -12.53
CA GLU A 242 -0.64 -0.53 -11.86
C GLU A 242 -2.17 -0.59 -11.81
N LEU A 243 -2.86 0.52 -12.11
CA LEU A 243 -4.31 0.52 -12.28
C LEU A 243 -4.70 -0.10 -13.64
N PRO A 244 -5.85 -0.79 -13.72
CA PRO A 244 -6.43 -1.22 -15.00
C PRO A 244 -6.65 -0.05 -15.97
N GLY A 245 -6.69 -0.33 -17.27
CA GLY A 245 -6.76 0.69 -18.33
C GLY A 245 -7.79 1.80 -18.10
N ASP A 246 -9.07 1.43 -17.98
CA ASP A 246 -10.16 2.39 -17.78
C ASP A 246 -10.07 3.11 -16.43
N ALA A 247 -9.56 2.43 -15.40
CA ALA A 247 -9.36 3.01 -14.08
C ALA A 247 -8.26 4.08 -14.08
N ARG A 248 -7.23 3.97 -14.95
CA ARG A 248 -6.20 5.00 -15.09
C ARG A 248 -6.77 6.32 -15.61
N ALA A 249 -7.55 6.27 -16.70
CA ALA A 249 -8.17 7.47 -17.25
C ALA A 249 -9.16 8.11 -16.26
N ALA A 250 -9.96 7.28 -15.57
CA ALA A 250 -10.84 7.74 -14.50
C ALA A 250 -10.06 8.39 -13.34
N ALA A 251 -8.89 7.85 -12.96
CA ALA A 251 -8.03 8.43 -11.94
C ALA A 251 -7.44 9.79 -12.37
N ILE A 252 -7.01 9.94 -13.63
CA ILE A 252 -6.57 11.24 -14.18
C ILE A 252 -7.70 12.27 -14.11
N ALA A 253 -8.91 11.90 -14.57
CA ALA A 253 -10.08 12.78 -14.51
C ALA A 253 -10.43 13.16 -13.06
N ALA A 254 -10.40 12.20 -12.13
CA ALA A 254 -10.65 12.43 -10.71
C ALA A 254 -9.57 13.30 -10.06
N LEU A 255 -8.30 13.16 -10.45
CA LEU A 255 -7.21 14.04 -10.03
C LEU A 255 -7.51 15.48 -10.46
N ASN A 256 -7.68 15.74 -11.77
CA ASN A 256 -7.96 17.09 -12.26
C ASN A 256 -9.22 17.70 -11.62
N ALA A 257 -10.27 16.91 -11.38
CA ALA A 257 -11.49 17.38 -10.72
C ALA A 257 -11.32 17.65 -9.21
N SER A 258 -10.35 17.01 -8.55
CA SER A 258 -10.09 17.18 -7.11
C SER A 258 -9.08 18.29 -6.80
N LEU A 259 -8.21 18.63 -7.76
CA LEU A 259 -7.06 19.50 -7.55
C LEU A 259 -7.43 20.99 -7.49
N ALA A 260 -7.38 21.58 -6.30
CA ALA A 260 -7.48 23.02 -6.07
C ALA A 260 -6.10 23.70 -6.10
N ASP A 261 -6.11 25.04 -6.04
CA ASP A 261 -4.94 25.91 -6.10
C ASP A 261 -3.78 25.56 -5.17
N ARG A 262 -4.04 24.93 -4.02
CA ARG A 262 -3.02 24.59 -3.03
C ARG A 262 -2.62 23.11 -3.03
N ASP A 263 -3.29 22.29 -3.83
CA ASP A 263 -3.02 20.85 -3.87
C ASP A 263 -1.74 20.57 -4.66
N GLN A 264 -0.85 19.85 -3.98
CA GLN A 264 0.46 19.43 -4.44
C GLN A 264 0.43 17.90 -4.57
N PHE A 265 1.21 17.34 -5.48
CA PHE A 265 1.39 15.89 -5.55
C PHE A 265 2.67 15.54 -6.29
N ILE A 266 3.15 14.33 -6.03
CA ILE A 266 4.12 13.64 -6.88
C ILE A 266 3.43 12.37 -7.37
N LEU A 267 3.46 12.10 -8.67
CA LEU A 267 2.86 10.91 -9.27
C LEU A 267 3.94 10.13 -10.00
N THR A 268 3.97 8.81 -9.87
CA THR A 268 4.82 7.96 -10.71
C THR A 268 3.96 7.16 -11.69
N SER A 269 4.46 7.00 -12.91
CA SER A 269 3.83 6.14 -13.91
C SER A 269 4.84 5.71 -14.96
N ARG A 270 4.56 4.65 -15.70
CA ARG A 270 5.28 4.40 -16.95
C ARG A 270 4.84 5.39 -18.03
N THR A 271 5.77 5.77 -18.90
CA THR A 271 5.54 6.83 -19.90
C THR A 271 4.40 6.49 -20.86
N GLY A 272 4.35 5.27 -21.39
CA GLY A 272 3.30 4.87 -22.33
C GLY A 272 1.92 4.76 -21.68
N GLU A 273 1.85 4.21 -20.47
CA GLU A 273 0.61 4.07 -19.70
C GLU A 273 0.06 5.42 -19.24
N LEU A 274 0.94 6.39 -18.91
CA LEU A 274 0.53 7.77 -18.67
C LEU A 274 -0.03 8.41 -19.95
N ALA A 275 0.71 8.35 -21.06
CA ALA A 275 0.29 8.93 -22.34
C ALA A 275 -1.11 8.44 -22.75
N ALA A 276 -1.31 7.12 -22.73
CA ALA A 276 -2.59 6.51 -23.04
C ALA A 276 -3.72 6.96 -22.08
N ALA A 277 -3.43 7.14 -20.80
CA ALA A 277 -4.41 7.60 -19.82
C ALA A 277 -4.78 9.07 -20.01
N LEU A 278 -3.82 9.94 -20.37
CA LEU A 278 -4.05 11.35 -20.68
C LEU A 278 -4.88 11.48 -21.97
N ASP A 279 -4.53 10.72 -23.01
CA ASP A 279 -5.26 10.67 -24.28
C ASP A 279 -6.72 10.22 -24.07
N GLN A 280 -6.94 9.18 -23.27
CA GLN A 280 -8.28 8.68 -22.94
C GLN A 280 -9.08 9.66 -22.06
N ALA A 281 -8.41 10.36 -21.14
CA ALA A 281 -9.04 11.39 -20.30
C ALA A 281 -9.33 12.69 -21.08
N GLY A 282 -8.63 12.93 -22.19
CA GLY A 282 -8.76 14.10 -23.05
C GLY A 282 -8.07 15.36 -22.53
N ASP A 283 -7.22 15.25 -21.51
CA ASP A 283 -6.46 16.37 -20.94
C ASP A 283 -5.21 15.89 -20.20
N VAL A 284 -4.22 16.78 -20.05
CA VAL A 284 -3.03 16.57 -19.22
C VAL A 284 -3.35 16.82 -17.74
N LEU A 285 -2.43 16.46 -16.83
CA LEU A 285 -2.56 16.83 -15.42
C LEU A 285 -2.30 18.34 -15.26
N THR A 286 -3.31 19.07 -14.78
CA THR A 286 -3.26 20.53 -14.72
C THR A 286 -2.09 21.02 -13.87
N ALA A 287 -1.30 21.96 -14.41
CA ALA A 287 -0.12 22.59 -13.83
C ALA A 287 0.98 21.61 -13.38
N ALA A 288 1.01 20.38 -13.92
CA ALA A 288 2.01 19.38 -13.57
C ALA A 288 3.24 19.44 -14.48
N ALA A 289 4.43 19.43 -13.88
CA ALA A 289 5.67 19.14 -14.60
C ALA A 289 5.83 17.63 -14.78
N VAL A 290 6.32 17.19 -15.94
CA VAL A 290 6.64 15.78 -16.16
C VAL A 290 8.13 15.62 -16.40
N ILE A 291 8.75 14.70 -15.67
CA ILE A 291 10.16 14.38 -15.79
C ILE A 291 10.36 12.95 -16.24
N ALA A 292 11.44 12.70 -16.95
CA ALA A 292 11.86 11.39 -17.43
C ALA A 292 13.34 11.14 -17.11
N PRO A 293 13.75 9.88 -16.96
CA PRO A 293 15.14 9.51 -16.78
C PRO A 293 15.85 9.49 -18.13
N ARG A 294 17.12 9.92 -18.16
CA ARG A 294 18.03 9.59 -19.24
C ARG A 294 18.65 8.21 -18.98
N PRO A 295 18.87 7.39 -20.03
CA PRO A 295 19.71 6.22 -19.89
C PRO A 295 21.05 6.59 -19.27
N LEU A 296 21.54 5.76 -18.35
CA LEU A 296 22.87 5.93 -17.77
C LEU A 296 23.91 5.84 -18.87
N THR A 297 24.87 6.77 -18.81
CA THR A 297 26.03 6.70 -19.69
C THR A 297 26.92 5.53 -19.27
N PRO A 298 27.64 4.90 -20.22
CA PRO A 298 28.55 3.81 -19.88
C PRO A 298 29.60 4.24 -18.84
N GLN A 299 30.05 5.49 -18.89
CA GLN A 299 30.98 6.06 -17.91
C GLN A 299 30.36 6.22 -16.51
N ALA A 300 29.10 6.66 -16.41
CA ALA A 300 28.40 6.75 -15.12
C ALA A 300 28.16 5.36 -14.52
N ALA A 301 27.81 4.38 -15.36
CA ALA A 301 27.64 2.99 -14.94
C ALA A 301 28.95 2.39 -14.42
N ALA A 302 30.06 2.54 -15.14
CA ALA A 302 31.37 2.08 -14.71
C ALA A 302 31.83 2.79 -13.42
N GLY A 303 31.61 4.11 -13.32
CA GLY A 303 31.87 4.90 -12.12
C GLY A 303 31.14 4.35 -10.91
N TYR A 304 29.85 4.06 -11.04
CA TYR A 304 29.04 3.47 -9.97
C TYR A 304 29.54 2.08 -9.56
N VAL A 305 29.85 1.20 -10.52
CA VAL A 305 30.41 -0.13 -10.22
C VAL A 305 31.73 0.01 -9.46
N ARG A 306 32.60 0.95 -9.86
CA ARG A 306 33.87 1.22 -9.17
C ARG A 306 33.64 1.67 -7.72
N THR A 307 32.67 2.56 -7.46
CA THR A 307 32.31 2.97 -6.10
C THR A 307 31.79 1.80 -5.25
N CYS A 308 31.09 0.84 -5.86
CA CYS A 308 30.57 -0.35 -5.18
C CYS A 308 31.65 -1.38 -4.80
N LEU A 309 32.82 -1.34 -5.44
CA LEU A 309 33.90 -2.28 -5.17
C LEU A 309 34.72 -1.83 -3.95
N PRO A 310 35.15 -2.75 -3.08
CA PRO A 310 36.10 -2.42 -2.04
C PRO A 310 37.45 -2.01 -2.66
N PRO A 311 38.30 -1.24 -1.96
CA PRO A 311 39.59 -0.80 -2.48
C PRO A 311 40.52 -1.93 -2.94
N ARG A 312 40.32 -3.15 -2.44
CA ARG A 312 41.00 -4.37 -2.88
C ARG A 312 39.95 -5.45 -3.13
N PRO A 313 39.39 -5.54 -4.35
CA PRO A 313 38.40 -6.56 -4.67
C PRO A 313 39.05 -7.96 -4.71
N ARG A 314 38.26 -8.98 -4.38
CA ARG A 314 38.70 -10.39 -4.39
C ARG A 314 39.02 -10.89 -5.81
N HIS A 315 38.25 -10.42 -6.78
CA HIS A 315 38.39 -10.75 -8.20
C HIS A 315 38.80 -9.51 -8.98
N ASP A 316 39.46 -9.70 -10.12
CA ASP A 316 39.82 -8.59 -10.99
C ASP A 316 38.60 -8.09 -11.76
N TRP A 317 38.21 -6.84 -11.52
CA TRP A 317 37.10 -6.17 -12.18
C TRP A 317 37.54 -5.26 -13.33
N THR A 318 38.84 -5.09 -13.53
CA THR A 318 39.41 -4.20 -14.55
C THR A 318 38.82 -4.48 -15.94
N PRO A 319 38.73 -5.75 -16.41
CA PRO A 319 38.17 -6.03 -17.74
C PRO A 319 36.69 -5.65 -17.88
N VAL A 320 35.90 -5.78 -16.81
CA VAL A 320 34.47 -5.41 -16.82
C VAL A 320 34.30 -3.90 -16.84
N ILE A 321 35.11 -3.18 -16.04
CA ILE A 321 35.09 -1.72 -15.99
C ILE A 321 35.48 -1.14 -17.36
N GLU A 322 36.54 -1.64 -17.99
CA GLU A 322 36.96 -1.20 -19.33
C GLU A 322 35.87 -1.50 -20.38
N ALA A 323 35.30 -2.71 -20.38
CA ALA A 323 34.23 -3.08 -21.31
C ALA A 323 32.96 -2.23 -21.12
N LEU A 324 32.65 -1.81 -19.88
CA LEU A 324 31.58 -0.85 -19.59
C LEU A 324 31.94 0.54 -20.14
N GLU A 325 33.11 1.08 -19.82
CA GLU A 325 33.50 2.44 -20.22
C GLU A 325 33.54 2.64 -21.73
N ASN A 326 34.01 1.63 -22.46
CA ASN A 326 34.11 1.64 -23.92
C ASN A 326 32.81 1.25 -24.62
N ALA A 327 31.84 0.68 -23.88
CA ALA A 327 30.63 0.07 -24.44
C ALA A 327 30.94 -1.01 -25.51
N ASP A 328 32.02 -1.78 -25.30
CA ASP A 328 32.54 -2.77 -26.26
C ASP A 328 31.60 -3.96 -26.48
N ARG A 329 30.71 -4.20 -25.51
CA ARG A 329 29.83 -5.37 -25.44
C ARG A 329 28.37 -4.90 -25.37
N PRO A 330 27.52 -5.23 -26.35
CA PRO A 330 26.14 -4.73 -26.41
C PRO A 330 25.32 -4.99 -25.13
N GLY A 331 25.46 -6.17 -24.53
CA GLY A 331 24.77 -6.51 -23.28
C GLY A 331 25.23 -5.67 -22.09
N LEU A 332 26.54 -5.47 -21.92
CA LEU A 332 27.08 -4.58 -20.89
C LEU A 332 26.83 -3.10 -21.18
N ALA A 333 26.59 -2.70 -22.43
CA ALA A 333 26.20 -1.33 -22.75
C ALA A 333 24.71 -1.07 -22.42
N GLU A 334 23.83 -2.00 -22.78
CA GLU A 334 22.37 -1.80 -22.65
C GLU A 334 21.85 -2.09 -21.24
N VAL A 335 22.21 -3.23 -20.62
CA VAL A 335 21.60 -3.65 -19.35
C VAL A 335 21.82 -2.62 -18.22
N PRO A 336 23.06 -2.19 -17.92
CA PRO A 336 23.33 -1.20 -16.88
C PRO A 336 23.01 0.24 -17.28
N SER A 337 22.47 0.48 -18.48
CA SER A 337 21.89 1.79 -18.83
C SER A 337 20.64 2.13 -17.99
N THR A 338 20.11 1.15 -17.25
CA THR A 338 18.96 1.29 -16.34
C THR A 338 19.36 1.07 -14.88
N ALA A 339 18.63 1.70 -13.95
CA ALA A 339 18.86 1.51 -12.51
C ALA A 339 18.71 0.04 -12.09
N LEU A 340 17.70 -0.65 -12.62
CA LEU A 340 17.49 -2.08 -12.37
C LEU A 340 18.67 -2.93 -12.85
N GLY A 341 19.20 -2.67 -14.05
CA GLY A 341 20.33 -3.44 -14.58
C GLY A 341 21.61 -3.28 -13.75
N LEU A 342 21.93 -2.06 -13.31
CA LEU A 342 23.05 -1.85 -12.40
C LEU A 342 22.83 -2.51 -11.04
N TRP A 343 21.62 -2.40 -10.49
CA TRP A 343 21.26 -3.08 -9.25
C TRP A 343 21.41 -4.59 -9.37
N LEU A 344 20.97 -5.19 -10.49
CA LEU A 344 21.14 -6.62 -10.75
C LEU A 344 22.61 -7.03 -10.78
N ILE A 345 23.48 -6.28 -11.46
CA ILE A 345 24.93 -6.54 -11.47
C ILE A 345 25.49 -6.47 -10.05
N ARG A 346 25.12 -5.45 -9.28
CA ARG A 346 25.56 -5.30 -7.88
C ARG A 346 25.11 -6.47 -7.03
N THR A 347 23.83 -6.84 -7.08
CA THR A 347 23.28 -7.90 -6.25
C THR A 347 23.83 -9.27 -6.62
N VAL A 348 24.02 -9.57 -7.92
CA VAL A 348 24.46 -10.90 -8.38
C VAL A 348 25.97 -11.08 -8.30
N TYR A 349 26.77 -10.04 -8.58
CA TYR A 349 28.22 -10.17 -8.66
C TYR A 349 28.97 -9.48 -7.52
N ILE A 350 28.60 -8.24 -7.17
CA ILE A 350 29.37 -7.44 -6.21
C ILE A 350 29.10 -7.88 -4.77
N THR A 351 27.83 -7.88 -4.35
CA THR A 351 27.42 -8.21 -2.98
C THR A 351 27.91 -9.59 -2.52
N PRO A 352 27.73 -10.69 -3.30
CA PRO A 352 28.24 -12.01 -2.93
C PRO A 352 29.72 -12.23 -3.27
N THR A 353 30.43 -11.23 -3.83
CA THR A 353 31.83 -11.33 -4.29
C THR A 353 32.07 -12.45 -5.32
N THR A 354 31.15 -12.58 -6.28
CA THR A 354 31.24 -13.59 -7.36
C THR A 354 32.24 -13.15 -8.44
N ASP A 355 32.88 -14.12 -9.09
CA ASP A 355 33.80 -13.89 -10.20
C ASP A 355 33.09 -13.18 -11.38
N PRO A 356 33.53 -11.97 -11.79
CA PRO A 356 32.88 -11.19 -12.82
C PRO A 356 33.28 -11.60 -14.25
N ALA A 357 34.18 -12.58 -14.43
CA ALA A 357 34.61 -13.05 -15.76
C ALA A 357 33.46 -13.32 -16.75
N PRO A 358 32.29 -13.88 -16.36
CA PRO A 358 31.17 -14.09 -17.29
C PRO A 358 30.60 -12.80 -17.88
N LEU A 359 30.75 -11.65 -17.21
CA LEU A 359 30.29 -10.33 -17.69
C LEU A 359 31.12 -9.80 -18.86
N THR A 360 32.26 -10.41 -19.20
CA THR A 360 33.07 -10.04 -20.38
C THR A 360 33.12 -11.14 -21.44
N GLY A 361 32.47 -12.27 -21.17
CA GLY A 361 32.34 -13.41 -22.08
C GLY A 361 31.08 -13.36 -22.97
N PRO A 362 30.68 -14.49 -23.57
CA PRO A 362 29.56 -14.57 -24.52
C PRO A 362 28.19 -14.12 -23.98
N LEU A 363 28.03 -14.06 -22.65
CA LEU A 363 26.81 -13.54 -22.02
C LEU A 363 26.63 -12.04 -22.31
N ALA A 364 27.74 -11.30 -22.39
CA ALA A 364 27.74 -9.84 -22.55
C ALA A 364 27.51 -9.38 -23.99
N ASP A 365 27.51 -10.30 -24.96
CA ASP A 365 27.30 -9.97 -26.36
C ASP A 365 25.81 -9.75 -26.69
N GLU A 366 24.91 -10.30 -25.87
CA GLU A 366 23.46 -10.21 -26.08
C GLU A 366 22.75 -9.66 -24.82
N PRO A 367 22.11 -8.48 -24.90
CA PRO A 367 21.40 -7.86 -23.77
C PRO A 367 20.34 -8.76 -23.14
N GLY A 368 19.56 -9.47 -23.97
CA GLY A 368 18.53 -10.39 -23.48
C GLY A 368 19.12 -11.57 -22.68
N ARG A 369 20.25 -12.12 -23.13
CA ARG A 369 20.94 -13.23 -22.46
C ARG A 369 21.53 -12.79 -21.13
N LEU A 370 22.20 -11.64 -21.09
CA LEU A 370 22.73 -11.07 -19.86
C LEU A 370 21.61 -10.77 -18.85
N ARG A 371 20.51 -10.16 -19.30
CA ARG A 371 19.36 -9.84 -18.45
C ARG A 371 18.72 -11.10 -17.86
N ALA A 372 18.52 -12.14 -18.68
CA ALA A 372 17.99 -13.42 -18.21
C ALA A 372 18.93 -14.07 -17.18
N HIS A 373 20.24 -14.10 -17.46
CA HIS A 373 21.24 -14.63 -16.53
C HIS A 373 21.19 -13.93 -15.17
N LEU A 374 21.16 -12.59 -15.16
CA LEU A 374 21.09 -11.81 -13.93
C LEU A 374 19.80 -12.08 -13.14
N LEU A 375 18.65 -12.21 -13.83
CA LEU A 375 17.37 -12.51 -13.19
C LEU A 375 17.33 -13.93 -12.62
N ASP A 376 17.91 -14.92 -13.31
CA ASP A 376 17.98 -16.30 -12.83
C ASP A 376 18.84 -16.43 -11.56
N HIS A 377 19.87 -15.60 -11.41
CA HIS A 377 20.76 -15.60 -10.25
C HIS A 377 20.32 -14.64 -9.14
N LEU A 378 19.28 -13.82 -9.37
CA LEU A 378 18.83 -12.82 -8.41
C LEU A 378 18.34 -13.43 -7.09
N ILE A 379 17.47 -14.44 -7.15
CA ILE A 379 16.86 -15.03 -5.96
C ILE A 379 17.92 -15.68 -5.05
N PRO A 380 18.81 -16.56 -5.57
CA PRO A 380 19.92 -17.07 -4.78
C PRO A 380 20.78 -15.95 -4.19
N ALA A 381 21.19 -14.96 -4.99
CA ALA A 381 22.05 -13.89 -4.51
C ALA A 381 21.41 -13.07 -3.38
N ALA A 382 20.13 -12.71 -3.52
CA ALA A 382 19.39 -11.95 -2.52
C ALA A 382 19.21 -12.70 -1.19
N ILE A 383 18.97 -14.02 -1.24
CA ILE A 383 18.83 -14.86 -0.05
C ILE A 383 20.18 -15.01 0.67
N HIS A 384 21.26 -15.34 -0.06
CA HIS A 384 22.58 -15.52 0.54
C HIS A 384 23.15 -14.23 1.13
N ALA A 385 22.82 -13.07 0.56
CA ALA A 385 23.20 -11.76 1.09
C ALA A 385 22.56 -11.45 2.45
N ARG A 386 21.53 -12.20 2.87
CA ARG A 386 20.79 -11.97 4.12
C ARG A 386 20.78 -13.23 4.99
N PRO A 387 21.92 -13.59 5.64
CA PRO A 387 21.96 -14.70 6.57
C PRO A 387 20.96 -14.50 7.72
N PRO A 388 20.42 -15.60 8.27
CA PRO A 388 19.42 -15.52 9.31
C PRO A 388 19.98 -15.00 10.63
N THR A 389 19.14 -14.30 11.38
CA THR A 389 19.46 -13.77 12.72
C THR A 389 18.35 -14.13 13.71
N ARG A 390 18.71 -14.15 15.00
CA ARG A 390 17.77 -14.27 16.11
C ARG A 390 17.64 -12.98 16.90
N ASP A 391 18.35 -11.93 16.51
CA ASP A 391 18.25 -10.62 17.16
C ASP A 391 16.84 -10.06 16.97
N PRO A 392 16.08 -9.81 18.05
CA PRO A 392 14.77 -9.19 17.96
C PRO A 392 14.77 -7.81 17.31
N ALA A 393 15.89 -7.07 17.36
CA ALA A 393 16.02 -5.75 16.73
C ALA A 393 16.13 -5.82 15.19
N GLU A 394 16.58 -6.96 14.64
CA GLU A 394 16.70 -7.16 13.19
C GLU A 394 15.41 -7.76 12.59
N HIS A 395 14.30 -7.03 12.71
CA HIS A 395 12.96 -7.51 12.32
C HIS A 395 12.84 -8.01 10.87
N PHE A 396 13.61 -7.43 9.94
CA PHE A 396 13.54 -7.72 8.50
C PHE A 396 14.55 -8.78 8.04
N ARG A 397 15.32 -9.34 8.96
CA ARG A 397 16.27 -10.42 8.67
C ARG A 397 15.57 -11.76 8.87
N PRO A 398 15.82 -12.75 8.00
CA PRO A 398 15.12 -14.01 8.09
C PRO A 398 15.49 -14.72 9.41
N ARG A 399 14.52 -15.41 10.03
CA ARG A 399 14.80 -16.16 11.27
C ARG A 399 15.44 -17.53 11.02
N HIS A 400 15.36 -18.01 9.78
CA HIS A 400 15.90 -19.28 9.33
C HIS A 400 16.41 -19.12 7.90
N ALA A 401 17.34 -19.99 7.50
CA ALA A 401 17.81 -20.03 6.12
C ALA A 401 16.68 -20.51 5.21
N TRP A 402 16.55 -19.87 4.05
CA TRP A 402 15.61 -20.26 3.01
C TRP A 402 16.35 -20.96 1.88
N ASP A 403 15.76 -22.02 1.34
CA ASP A 403 16.24 -22.64 0.11
C ASP A 403 15.86 -21.77 -1.10
N PRO A 404 16.83 -21.33 -1.93
CA PRO A 404 16.54 -20.48 -3.09
C PRO A 404 15.59 -21.11 -4.11
N ASP A 405 15.67 -22.42 -4.34
CA ASP A 405 14.81 -23.10 -5.31
C ASP A 405 13.35 -23.13 -4.82
N GLN A 406 13.15 -23.40 -3.53
CA GLN A 406 11.85 -23.31 -2.89
C GLN A 406 11.29 -21.88 -2.95
N ALA A 407 12.10 -20.87 -2.63
CA ALA A 407 11.68 -19.46 -2.71
C ALA A 407 11.27 -19.07 -4.14
N ARG A 408 12.04 -19.51 -5.15
CA ARG A 408 11.69 -19.32 -6.57
C ARG A 408 10.36 -19.95 -6.92
N HIS A 409 10.08 -21.15 -6.43
CA HIS A 409 8.79 -21.82 -6.67
C HIS A 409 7.61 -20.98 -6.13
N TYR A 410 7.73 -20.46 -4.90
CA TYR A 410 6.69 -19.63 -4.29
C TYR A 410 6.50 -18.30 -5.00
N LEU A 411 7.59 -17.61 -5.35
CA LEU A 411 7.52 -16.35 -6.09
C LEU A 411 6.92 -16.56 -7.49
N ALA A 412 7.27 -17.65 -8.17
CA ALA A 412 6.67 -18.00 -9.45
C ALA A 412 5.18 -18.32 -9.34
N TYR A 413 4.75 -18.96 -8.24
CA TYR A 413 3.33 -19.15 -7.96
C TYR A 413 2.60 -17.83 -7.78
N LEU A 414 3.13 -16.92 -6.94
CA LEU A 414 2.55 -15.59 -6.73
C LEU A 414 2.48 -14.79 -8.03
N ALA A 415 3.56 -14.79 -8.83
CA ALA A 415 3.59 -14.11 -10.12
C ALA A 415 2.49 -14.61 -11.08
N ARG A 416 2.27 -15.93 -11.15
CA ARG A 416 1.17 -16.50 -11.95
C ARG A 416 -0.20 -16.06 -11.46
N GLN A 417 -0.42 -16.02 -10.14
CA GLN A 417 -1.70 -15.59 -9.57
C GLN A 417 -1.97 -14.10 -9.86
N LEU A 418 -0.99 -13.24 -9.60
CA LEU A 418 -1.09 -11.80 -9.89
C LEU A 418 -1.37 -11.54 -11.37
N THR A 419 -0.71 -12.28 -12.27
CA THR A 419 -0.95 -12.20 -13.71
C THR A 419 -2.36 -12.67 -14.09
N ALA A 420 -2.84 -13.77 -13.50
CA ALA A 420 -4.18 -14.30 -13.79
C ALA A 420 -5.31 -13.36 -13.34
N HIS A 421 -5.06 -12.55 -12.30
CA HIS A 421 -6.02 -11.60 -11.74
C HIS A 421 -5.85 -10.17 -12.27
N ASP A 422 -4.95 -9.95 -13.25
CA ASP A 422 -4.60 -8.64 -13.81
C ASP A 422 -4.34 -7.58 -12.73
N THR A 423 -3.65 -7.97 -11.66
CA THR A 423 -3.30 -7.10 -10.54
C THR A 423 -1.81 -7.18 -10.26
N ARG A 424 -1.23 -6.05 -9.84
CA ARG A 424 0.15 -5.99 -9.34
C ARG A 424 0.22 -5.84 -7.81
N ASP A 425 -0.92 -5.61 -7.17
CA ASP A 425 -1.03 -5.47 -5.72
C ASP A 425 -1.23 -6.84 -5.04
N LEU A 426 -0.34 -7.17 -4.12
CA LEU A 426 -0.44 -8.36 -3.29
C LEU A 426 -1.09 -8.00 -1.95
N ALA A 427 -2.42 -8.00 -1.92
CA ALA A 427 -3.19 -8.00 -0.69
C ALA A 427 -2.96 -9.33 0.06
N TRP A 428 -1.96 -9.38 0.94
CA TRP A 428 -1.53 -10.63 1.59
C TRP A 428 -2.63 -11.31 2.43
N TRP A 429 -3.64 -10.56 2.88
CA TRP A 429 -4.82 -11.15 3.52
C TRP A 429 -5.75 -11.89 2.53
N HIS A 430 -5.68 -11.58 1.23
CA HIS A 430 -6.31 -12.37 0.15
C HIS A 430 -5.46 -13.59 -0.25
N LEU A 431 -4.23 -13.73 0.25
CA LEU A 431 -3.35 -14.85 -0.06
C LEU A 431 -3.94 -16.18 0.43
N ALA A 432 -4.77 -16.14 1.49
CA ALA A 432 -5.59 -17.27 1.91
C ALA A 432 -6.62 -17.69 0.83
N ASN A 433 -7.23 -16.73 0.12
CA ASN A 433 -8.17 -17.00 -0.97
C ASN A 433 -7.45 -17.58 -2.19
N LEU A 434 -6.20 -17.16 -2.44
CA LEU A 434 -5.38 -17.66 -3.55
C LEU A 434 -4.83 -19.08 -3.29
N THR A 435 -4.43 -19.37 -2.05
CA THR A 435 -3.77 -20.65 -1.68
C THR A 435 -4.74 -21.76 -1.29
N SER A 436 -5.98 -21.43 -0.95
CA SER A 436 -6.98 -22.43 -0.59
C SER A 436 -7.69 -22.96 -1.84
N THR A 437 -7.54 -24.26 -2.11
CA THR A 437 -8.34 -24.91 -3.16
C THR A 437 -9.82 -24.83 -2.81
N PRO A 438 -10.74 -24.83 -3.80
CA PRO A 438 -12.18 -24.85 -3.53
C PRO A 438 -12.59 -26.00 -2.60
N ALA A 439 -11.89 -27.14 -2.68
CA ALA A 439 -12.09 -28.28 -1.80
C ALA A 439 -11.67 -27.98 -0.34
N GLN A 440 -10.56 -27.27 -0.15
CA GLN A 440 -10.07 -26.85 1.15
C GLN A 440 -10.97 -25.79 1.77
N GLN A 441 -11.42 -24.78 1.01
CA GLN A 441 -12.41 -23.80 1.47
C GLN A 441 -13.72 -24.48 1.90
N ARG A 442 -14.23 -25.44 1.11
CA ARG A 442 -15.43 -26.24 1.45
C ARG A 442 -15.24 -27.02 2.75
N ARG A 443 -14.06 -27.59 2.98
CA ARG A 443 -13.75 -28.31 4.22
C ARG A 443 -13.70 -27.35 5.42
N THR A 444 -13.02 -26.21 5.29
CA THR A 444 -12.90 -25.23 6.37
C THR A 444 -14.26 -24.61 6.72
N ALA A 445 -15.07 -24.25 5.72
CA ALA A 445 -16.41 -23.70 5.93
C ALA A 445 -17.35 -24.70 6.63
N ARG A 446 -17.29 -26.00 6.27
CA ARG A 446 -18.05 -27.05 6.95
C ARG A 446 -17.63 -27.24 8.40
N VAL A 447 -16.32 -27.28 8.67
CA VAL A 447 -15.80 -27.41 10.04
C VAL A 447 -16.19 -26.19 10.87
N PHE A 448 -16.03 -24.98 10.32
CA PHE A 448 -16.42 -23.74 11.00
C PHE A 448 -17.92 -23.69 11.28
N GLY A 449 -18.76 -24.01 10.28
CA GLY A 449 -20.21 -24.07 10.44
C GLY A 449 -20.65 -25.09 11.50
N LEU A 450 -19.99 -26.25 11.55
CA LEU A 450 -20.29 -27.30 12.54
C LEU A 450 -19.85 -26.89 13.95
N VAL A 451 -18.66 -26.30 14.12
CA VAL A 451 -18.18 -25.79 15.41
C VAL A 451 -19.06 -24.63 15.89
N PHE A 452 -19.35 -23.67 15.02
CA PHE A 452 -20.20 -22.53 15.33
C PHE A 452 -21.61 -22.98 15.71
N GLY A 453 -22.22 -23.87 14.91
CA GLY A 453 -23.54 -24.43 15.17
C GLY A 453 -23.61 -25.22 16.49
N LEU A 454 -22.56 -25.98 16.82
CA LEU A 454 -22.48 -26.75 18.06
C LEU A 454 -22.29 -25.84 19.28
N VAL A 455 -21.42 -24.84 19.21
CA VAL A 455 -21.22 -23.87 20.30
C VAL A 455 -22.48 -23.04 20.51
N PHE A 456 -23.05 -22.48 19.45
CA PHE A 456 -24.28 -21.69 19.52
C PHE A 456 -25.44 -22.54 20.05
N GLY A 457 -25.62 -23.75 19.52
CA GLY A 457 -26.68 -24.66 19.94
C GLY A 457 -26.54 -25.14 21.39
N LEU A 458 -25.32 -25.35 21.86
CA LEU A 458 -25.05 -25.77 23.24
C LEU A 458 -25.25 -24.61 24.22
N VAL A 459 -24.78 -23.41 23.90
CA VAL A 459 -25.00 -22.20 24.71
C VAL A 459 -26.49 -21.85 24.77
N PHE A 460 -27.16 -21.79 23.62
CA PHE A 460 -28.59 -21.50 23.53
C PHE A 460 -29.41 -22.59 24.23
N GLY A 461 -29.07 -23.87 24.01
CA GLY A 461 -29.75 -25.00 24.63
C GLY A 461 -29.57 -25.08 26.15
N LEU A 462 -28.41 -24.67 26.67
CA LEU A 462 -28.18 -24.53 28.11
C LEU A 462 -28.97 -23.35 28.70
N VAL A 463 -28.95 -22.19 28.05
CA VAL A 463 -29.67 -21.00 28.53
C VAL A 463 -31.18 -21.24 28.55
N VAL A 464 -31.75 -21.79 27.48
CA VAL A 464 -33.17 -22.11 27.40
C VAL A 464 -33.52 -23.32 28.28
N GLY A 465 -32.66 -24.34 28.29
CA GLY A 465 -32.87 -25.56 29.09
C GLY A 465 -32.83 -25.33 30.60
N LEU A 466 -32.13 -24.31 31.08
CA LEU A 466 -32.16 -23.91 32.49
C LEU A 466 -33.52 -23.32 32.92
N GLY A 467 -34.27 -22.72 31.99
CA GLY A 467 -35.61 -22.16 32.27
C GLY A 467 -36.78 -23.11 31.96
N SER A 468 -36.66 -23.97 30.94
CA SER A 468 -37.77 -24.79 30.44
C SER A 468 -37.54 -26.31 30.48
N GLY A 469 -36.42 -26.76 31.06
CA GLY A 469 -36.03 -28.16 31.13
C GLY A 469 -34.87 -28.51 30.18
N LEU A 470 -33.77 -28.99 30.78
CA LEU A 470 -32.47 -29.24 30.12
C LEU A 470 -32.57 -30.19 28.92
N THR A 471 -33.43 -31.20 29.00
CA THR A 471 -33.60 -32.20 27.94
C THR A 471 -34.20 -31.60 26.68
N GLY A 472 -35.20 -30.72 26.81
CA GLY A 472 -35.85 -30.03 25.70
C GLY A 472 -34.96 -28.92 25.11
N GLY A 473 -34.33 -28.12 25.98
CA GLY A 473 -33.43 -27.03 25.57
C GLY A 473 -32.21 -27.52 24.80
N LEU A 474 -31.54 -28.58 25.26
CA LEU A 474 -30.39 -29.16 24.55
C LEU A 474 -30.79 -29.83 23.23
N MET A 475 -31.94 -30.52 23.18
CA MET A 475 -32.45 -31.10 21.93
C MET A 475 -32.71 -30.02 20.87
N PHE A 476 -33.46 -28.97 21.22
CA PHE A 476 -33.79 -27.88 20.30
C PHE A 476 -32.56 -27.04 19.93
N GLY A 477 -31.71 -26.74 20.90
CA GLY A 477 -30.48 -25.97 20.71
C GLY A 477 -29.49 -26.69 19.80
N LEU A 478 -29.22 -27.97 20.03
CA LEU A 478 -28.27 -28.73 19.21
C LEU A 478 -28.81 -29.01 17.82
N THR A 479 -30.08 -29.38 17.67
CA THR A 479 -30.67 -29.63 16.33
C THR A 479 -30.79 -28.34 15.53
N GLY A 480 -31.30 -27.26 16.12
CA GLY A 480 -31.38 -25.95 15.47
C GLY A 480 -30.00 -25.36 15.15
N GLY A 481 -29.04 -25.46 16.08
CA GLY A 481 -27.67 -25.01 15.90
C GLY A 481 -26.94 -25.76 14.77
N LEU A 482 -27.11 -27.08 14.66
CA LEU A 482 -26.55 -27.87 13.57
C LEU A 482 -27.17 -27.51 12.21
N VAL A 483 -28.49 -27.31 12.14
CA VAL A 483 -29.18 -26.92 10.90
C VAL A 483 -28.71 -25.54 10.46
N VAL A 484 -28.68 -24.55 11.36
CA VAL A 484 -28.18 -23.20 11.05
C VAL A 484 -26.70 -23.24 10.66
N GLY A 485 -25.87 -24.01 11.37
CA GLY A 485 -24.44 -24.16 11.07
C GLY A 485 -24.18 -24.76 9.68
N LEU A 486 -24.96 -25.77 9.29
CA LEU A 486 -24.88 -26.38 7.96
C LEU A 486 -25.39 -25.45 6.86
N VAL A 487 -26.47 -24.70 7.11
CA VAL A 487 -27.01 -23.70 6.16
C VAL A 487 -26.04 -22.54 5.97
N VAL A 488 -25.49 -21.97 7.05
CA VAL A 488 -24.49 -20.89 6.96
C VAL A 488 -23.22 -21.35 6.25
N GLY A 489 -22.75 -22.57 6.54
CA GLY A 489 -21.62 -23.19 5.83
C GLY A 489 -21.90 -23.46 4.34
N HIS A 490 -23.17 -23.48 3.92
CA HIS A 490 -23.58 -23.65 2.52
C HIS A 490 -23.89 -22.32 1.81
N VAL A 491 -24.44 -21.33 2.52
CA VAL A 491 -24.77 -19.98 1.98
C VAL A 491 -23.52 -19.13 1.79
N THR A 492 -22.48 -19.32 2.61
CA THR A 492 -21.14 -18.71 2.40
C THR A 492 -20.42 -19.22 1.14
N GLN A 493 -21.07 -20.03 0.30
CA GLN A 493 -20.53 -20.63 -0.94
C GLN A 493 -21.01 -19.93 -2.22
N GLN A 494 -21.96 -18.99 -2.15
CA GLN A 494 -22.35 -18.10 -3.25
C GLN A 494 -21.63 -16.76 -3.11
#